data_AF-A0A3L7D7G4-F1
#
_entry.id   AF-A0A3L7D7G4-F1
#
_cell.length_a   1.000
_cell.length_b   1.000
_cell.length_c   1.000
_cell.angle_alpha   90.00
_cell.angle_beta   90.00
_cell.angle_gamma   90.00
#
_symmetry.space_group_name_H-M   'P 1'
#
loop_
_entity.id
_entity.type
_entity.pdbx_description
1 polymer ?
#
loop_
_entity_poly.entity_id
_entity_poly.type
_entity_poly.pdbx_seq_one_letter_code
_entity_poly.pdbx_strand_id
1 'polypeptide(L)'
;LHCILSTDRELGDEDILRYYAQRWTIACFFRQAKDQLKLDGYRVRHIRAVKRYWAVVLLSCVYSIAESRQNLSTGLALLRSRKDHSVVEFIYDAAKQDIPIDVIKKQLRIA
;
A
#
# COMPACT_ATOMS: atom_id res chain seq x y z
N LEU A 1 24.85 -5.59 -25.18
CA LEU A 1 23.99 -4.65 -25.94
C LEU A 1 22.60 -4.66 -25.34
N HIS A 2 22.02 -3.50 -25.03
CA HIS A 2 20.60 -3.35 -24.73
C HIS A 2 19.90 -2.87 -25.99
N CYS A 3 18.98 -3.67 -26.53
CA CYS A 3 18.15 -3.31 -27.69
C CYS A 3 16.73 -3.07 -27.19
N ILE A 4 16.13 -1.94 -27.57
CA ILE A 4 14.73 -1.61 -27.30
C ILE A 4 13.99 -1.68 -28.64
N LEU A 5 12.91 -2.45 -28.68
CA LEU A 5 12.07 -2.66 -29.85
C LEU A 5 10.70 -2.07 -29.59
N SER A 6 10.16 -1.34 -30.57
CA SER A 6 8.78 -0.84 -30.56
C SER A 6 8.02 -1.47 -31.73
N THR A 7 6.76 -1.81 -31.49
CA THR A 7 5.82 -2.20 -32.56
C THR A 7 5.16 -0.99 -33.21
N ASP A 8 5.21 0.16 -32.55
CA ASP A 8 4.68 1.42 -33.03
C ASP A 8 5.72 2.08 -33.95
N ARG A 9 5.32 2.30 -35.20
CA ARG A 9 6.16 2.85 -36.27
C ARG A 9 6.09 4.37 -36.36
N GLU A 10 5.14 4.99 -35.64
CA GLU A 10 4.92 6.43 -35.65
C GLU A 10 5.70 7.13 -34.52
N LEU A 11 6.14 6.38 -33.50
CA LEU A 11 6.95 6.91 -32.41
C LEU A 11 8.38 7.20 -32.84
N GLY A 12 8.88 8.37 -32.45
CA GLY A 12 10.30 8.69 -32.53
C GLY A 12 11.13 7.95 -31.47
N ASP A 13 12.43 7.86 -31.69
CA ASP A 13 13.36 7.16 -30.78
C ASP A 13 13.29 7.69 -29.34
N GLU A 14 13.18 9.02 -29.17
CA GLU A 14 13.07 9.65 -27.85
C GLU A 14 11.77 9.21 -27.12
N ASP A 15 10.66 9.13 -27.84
CA ASP A 15 9.39 8.67 -27.27
C ASP A 15 9.46 7.21 -26.85
N ILE A 16 10.06 6.35 -27.68
CA ILE A 16 10.28 4.94 -27.37
C ILE A 16 11.10 4.81 -26.07
N LEU A 17 12.18 5.58 -25.94
CA LEU A 17 13.01 5.59 -24.73
C LEU A 17 12.23 6.11 -23.51
N ARG A 18 11.44 7.17 -23.68
CA ARG A 18 10.59 7.74 -22.63
C ARG A 18 9.54 6.75 -22.13
N TYR A 19 8.88 6.01 -23.03
CA TYR A 19 7.96 4.94 -22.65
C TYR A 19 8.68 3.81 -21.94
N TYR A 20 9.83 3.37 -22.45
CA TYR A 20 10.62 2.30 -21.82
C TYR A 20 11.10 2.69 -20.42
N ALA A 21 11.44 3.95 -20.19
CA ALA A 21 11.85 4.45 -18.87
C ALA A 21 10.75 4.28 -17.80
N GLN A 22 9.47 4.37 -18.18
CA GLN A 22 8.35 4.17 -17.23
C GLN A 22 8.25 2.73 -16.69
N ARG A 23 8.91 1.74 -17.34
CA ARG A 23 8.97 0.35 -16.86
C ARG A 23 9.47 0.25 -15.42
N TRP A 24 10.43 1.10 -15.02
CA TRP A 24 11.02 1.07 -13.69
C TRP A 24 9.98 1.25 -12.58
N THR A 25 8.90 2.00 -12.85
CA THR A 25 7.80 2.24 -11.93
C THR A 25 7.17 0.94 -11.42
N ILE A 26 7.06 -0.09 -12.26
CA ILE A 26 6.53 -1.41 -11.87
C ILE A 26 7.47 -2.10 -10.86
N ALA A 27 8.78 -2.00 -11.07
CA ALA A 27 9.76 -2.56 -10.14
C ALA A 27 9.73 -1.84 -8.78
N CYS A 28 9.61 -0.52 -8.78
CA CYS A 28 9.40 0.28 -7.57
C CYS A 28 8.11 -0.13 -6.84
N PHE A 29 7.01 -0.30 -7.57
CA PHE A 29 5.74 -0.76 -7.00
C PHE A 29 5.88 -2.11 -6.29
N PHE A 30 6.46 -3.12 -6.95
CA PHE A 30 6.62 -4.44 -6.34
C PHE A 30 7.56 -4.42 -5.12
N ARG A 31 8.62 -3.61 -5.15
CA ARG A 31 9.50 -3.41 -4.00
C ARG A 31 8.71 -2.84 -2.81
N GLN A 32 7.97 -1.76 -3.03
CA GLN A 32 7.16 -1.12 -1.99
C GLN A 32 6.07 -2.06 -1.45
N ALA A 33 5.37 -2.80 -2.32
CA ALA A 33 4.35 -3.75 -1.91
C ALA A 33 4.91 -4.91 -1.06
N LYS A 34 6.11 -5.41 -1.38
CA LYS A 34 6.81 -6.41 -0.56
C LYS A 34 7.24 -5.84 0.78
N ASP A 35 7.92 -4.71 0.77
CA ASP A 35 8.51 -4.12 1.98
C ASP A 35 7.43 -3.68 2.98
N GLN A 36 6.41 -2.96 2.49
CA GLN A 36 5.40 -2.28 3.31
C GLN A 36 4.14 -3.10 3.57
N LEU A 37 3.76 -3.98 2.63
CA LEU A 37 2.53 -4.78 2.71
C LEU A 37 2.78 -6.29 2.79
N LYS A 38 4.05 -6.71 2.81
CA LYS A 38 4.45 -8.12 2.92
C LYS A 38 3.87 -9.00 1.82
N LEU A 39 3.80 -8.47 0.60
CA LEU A 39 3.32 -9.20 -0.57
C LEU A 39 4.01 -10.56 -0.77
N ASP A 40 5.27 -10.72 -0.36
CA ASP A 40 6.05 -11.96 -0.39
C ASP A 40 6.18 -12.68 0.97
N GLY A 41 5.56 -12.15 2.02
CA GLY A 41 5.61 -12.68 3.39
C GLY A 41 4.51 -13.69 3.74
N TYR A 42 3.60 -14.02 2.82
CA TYR A 42 2.53 -14.98 3.09
C TYR A 42 3.06 -16.42 3.17
N ARG A 43 2.67 -17.18 4.20
CA ARG A 43 3.09 -18.57 4.42
C ARG A 43 2.02 -19.61 4.08
N VAL A 44 0.96 -19.19 3.36
CA VAL A 44 -0.12 -20.07 2.92
C VAL A 44 0.24 -20.76 1.60
N ARG A 45 0.01 -22.08 1.54
CA ARG A 45 0.28 -22.91 0.35
C ARG A 45 -0.93 -23.07 -0.58
N HIS A 46 -2.13 -22.77 -0.08
CA HIS A 46 -3.35 -22.95 -0.86
C HIS A 46 -3.53 -21.80 -1.86
N ILE A 47 -3.59 -22.11 -3.16
CA ILE A 47 -3.65 -21.11 -4.24
C ILE A 47 -4.80 -20.10 -4.09
N ARG A 48 -5.97 -20.55 -3.59
CA ARG A 48 -7.10 -19.64 -3.33
C ARG A 48 -6.79 -18.62 -2.23
N ALA A 49 -6.04 -19.02 -1.21
CA ALA A 49 -5.65 -18.13 -0.12
C ALA A 49 -4.62 -17.10 -0.62
N VAL A 50 -3.65 -17.54 -1.45
CA VAL A 50 -2.68 -16.65 -2.11
C VAL A 50 -3.39 -15.61 -2.98
N LYS A 51 -4.35 -16.03 -3.83
CA LYS A 51 -5.12 -15.11 -4.68
C LYS A 51 -5.90 -14.08 -3.87
N ARG A 52 -6.55 -14.50 -2.78
CA ARG A 52 -7.28 -13.59 -1.87
C ARG A 52 -6.33 -12.60 -1.19
N TYR A 53 -5.19 -13.07 -0.72
CA TYR A 53 -4.18 -12.22 -0.10
C TYR A 53 -3.66 -11.15 -1.09
N TRP A 54 -3.31 -11.56 -2.31
CA TRP A 54 -2.89 -10.61 -3.36
C TRP A 54 -3.96 -9.59 -3.70
N ALA A 55 -5.23 -10.01 -3.80
CA ALA A 55 -6.33 -9.09 -4.07
C ALA A 55 -6.46 -8.01 -2.97
N VAL A 56 -6.32 -8.39 -1.70
CA VAL A 56 -6.35 -7.45 -0.57
C VAL A 56 -5.16 -6.50 -0.63
N VAL A 57 -3.94 -7.01 -0.86
CA VAL A 57 -2.75 -6.16 -0.99
C VAL A 57 -2.89 -5.17 -2.14
N LEU A 58 -3.35 -5.62 -3.31
CA LEU A 58 -3.57 -4.75 -4.46
C LEU A 58 -4.64 -3.69 -4.18
N LEU A 59 -5.74 -4.06 -3.52
CA LEU A 59 -6.77 -3.11 -3.13
C LEU A 59 -6.22 -2.06 -2.15
N SER A 60 -5.44 -2.47 -1.16
CA SER A 60 -4.75 -1.55 -0.24
C SER A 60 -3.81 -0.61 -0.99
N CYS A 61 -3.10 -1.10 -2.01
CA CYS A 61 -2.26 -0.26 -2.85
C CYS A 61 -3.06 0.82 -3.59
N VAL A 62 -4.13 0.42 -4.28
CA VAL A 62 -4.98 1.35 -5.04
C VAL A 62 -5.57 2.40 -4.11
N TYR A 63 -6.10 1.97 -2.97
CA TYR A 63 -6.67 2.89 -1.98
C TYR A 63 -5.64 3.90 -1.45
N SER A 64 -4.42 3.43 -1.12
CA SER A 64 -3.34 4.30 -0.63
C SER A 64 -2.90 5.35 -1.68
N ILE A 65 -2.78 4.93 -2.93
CA ILE A 65 -2.42 5.82 -4.04
C ILE A 65 -3.55 6.83 -4.29
N ALA A 66 -4.81 6.38 -4.29
CA ALA A 66 -5.97 7.24 -4.49
C ALA A 66 -6.08 8.32 -3.39
N GLU A 67 -5.85 7.94 -2.13
CA GLU A 67 -5.95 8.86 -0.99
C GLU A 67 -4.85 9.93 -1.01
N SER A 68 -3.62 9.56 -1.35
CA SER A 68 -2.50 10.52 -1.39
C SER A 68 -2.35 11.28 -2.69
N ARG A 69 -2.94 10.77 -3.79
CA ARG A 69 -2.67 11.20 -5.18
C ARG A 69 -1.18 11.16 -5.55
N GLN A 70 -0.40 10.33 -4.86
CA GLN A 70 1.04 10.19 -5.02
C GLN A 70 1.41 8.70 -5.13
N ASN A 71 2.62 8.33 -4.71
CA ASN A 71 3.10 6.96 -4.70
C ASN A 71 2.55 6.17 -3.50
N LEU A 72 2.69 4.84 -3.57
CA LEU A 72 2.21 3.92 -2.54
C LEU A 72 2.80 4.21 -1.15
N SER A 73 4.09 4.54 -1.07
CA SER A 73 4.75 4.84 0.21
C SER A 73 4.15 6.05 0.93
N THR A 74 3.91 7.15 0.22
CA THR A 74 3.28 8.35 0.80
C THR A 74 1.85 8.04 1.22
N GLY A 75 1.10 7.33 0.39
CA GLY A 75 -0.26 6.87 0.71
C GLY A 75 -0.33 6.07 2.00
N LEU A 76 0.54 5.07 2.14
CA LEU A 76 0.59 4.24 3.34
C LEU A 76 1.01 5.03 4.58
N ALA A 77 1.97 5.95 4.45
CA ALA A 77 2.37 6.81 5.57
C ALA A 77 1.22 7.70 6.05
N LEU A 78 0.47 8.29 5.10
CA LEU A 78 -0.71 9.10 5.39
C LEU A 78 -1.81 8.28 6.08
N LEU A 79 -2.13 7.09 5.56
CA LEU A 79 -3.15 6.22 6.14
C LEU A 79 -2.77 5.73 7.55
N ARG A 80 -1.50 5.41 7.77
CA ARG A 80 -0.99 5.04 9.11
C ARG A 80 -1.12 6.21 10.08
N SER A 81 -0.67 7.41 9.68
CA SER A 81 -0.80 8.61 10.49
C SER A 81 -2.27 8.89 10.85
N ARG A 82 -3.20 8.84 9.88
CA ARG A 82 -4.63 9.02 10.15
C ARG A 82 -5.18 7.98 11.12
N LYS A 83 -4.78 6.71 10.99
CA LYS A 83 -5.16 5.68 11.94
C LYS A 83 -4.69 6.02 13.35
N ASP A 84 -3.43 6.47 13.50
CA ASP A 84 -2.88 6.83 14.80
C ASP A 84 -3.64 8.01 15.42
N HIS A 85 -3.97 9.04 14.63
CA HIS A 85 -4.80 10.17 15.09
C HIS A 85 -6.21 9.70 15.50
N SER A 86 -6.85 8.85 14.70
CA SER A 86 -8.16 8.27 14.99
C SER A 86 -8.16 7.48 16.31
N VAL A 87 -7.07 6.77 16.63
CA VAL A 87 -6.95 6.05 17.91
C VAL A 87 -6.84 7.03 19.08
N VAL A 88 -6.08 8.12 18.92
CA VAL A 88 -5.97 9.17 19.95
C VAL A 88 -7.32 9.85 20.19
N GLU A 89 -8.04 10.23 19.13
CA GLU A 89 -9.40 10.80 19.22
C GLU A 89 -10.35 9.83 19.94
N PHE A 90 -10.31 8.54 19.56
CA PHE A 90 -11.12 7.51 20.22
C PHE A 90 -10.84 7.40 21.73
N ILE A 91 -9.55 7.40 22.13
CA ILE A 91 -9.17 7.34 23.56
C ILE A 91 -9.67 8.59 24.30
N TYR A 92 -9.53 9.77 23.70
CA TYR A 92 -9.99 11.01 24.27
C TYR A 92 -11.51 11.03 24.48
N ASP A 93 -12.28 10.62 23.47
CA ASP A 93 -13.74 10.56 23.55
C ASP A 93 -14.22 9.53 24.57
N ALA A 94 -13.55 8.38 24.66
CA ALA A 94 -13.84 7.37 25.68
C ALA A 94 -13.54 7.86 27.10
N ALA A 95 -12.44 8.59 27.28
CA ALA A 95 -12.09 9.20 28.57
C ALA A 95 -13.11 10.27 28.99
N LYS A 96 -13.61 11.07 28.04
CA LYS A 96 -14.68 12.06 28.31
C LYS A 96 -16.00 11.42 28.77
N GLN A 97 -16.24 10.17 28.38
CA GLN A 97 -17.41 9.37 28.78
C GLN A 97 -17.17 8.59 30.09
N ASP A 98 -16.06 8.84 30.78
CA ASP A 98 -15.66 8.19 32.03
C ASP A 98 -15.57 6.66 31.90
N ILE A 99 -15.21 6.17 30.71
CA ILE A 99 -15.00 4.74 30.45
C ILE A 99 -13.68 4.31 31.12
N PRO A 100 -13.68 3.26 31.96
CA PRO A 100 -12.46 2.79 32.60
C PRO A 100 -11.39 2.39 31.58
N ILE A 101 -10.13 2.77 31.85
CA ILE A 101 -9.00 2.53 30.95
C ILE A 101 -8.80 1.04 30.62
N ASP A 102 -9.18 0.14 31.53
CA ASP A 102 -9.09 -1.31 31.31
C ASP A 102 -10.03 -1.78 30.20
N VAL A 103 -11.22 -1.17 30.10
CA VAL A 103 -12.17 -1.44 29.02
C VAL A 103 -11.62 -0.92 27.69
N ILE A 104 -11.01 0.27 27.68
CA ILE A 104 -10.39 0.86 26.48
C ILE A 104 -9.22 0.00 26.00
N LYS A 105 -8.33 -0.45 26.91
CA LYS A 105 -7.21 -1.35 26.58
C LYS A 105 -7.67 -2.67 26.00
N LYS A 106 -8.73 -3.25 26.57
CA LYS A 106 -9.35 -4.48 26.05
C LYS A 106 -9.94 -4.29 24.66
N GLN A 107 -10.61 -3.16 24.40
CA GLN A 107 -11.15 -2.82 23.09
C GLN A 107 -10.05 -2.62 22.03
N LEU A 108 -8.95 -1.95 22.40
CA LEU A 108 -7.79 -1.76 21.53
C LEU A 108 -6.91 -3.01 21.38
N ARG A 109 -7.18 -4.08 22.15
CA ARG A 109 -6.40 -5.33 22.19
C ARG A 109 -4.93 -5.11 22.59
N ILE A 110 -4.71 -4.20 23.53
CA ILE A 110 -3.38 -3.85 24.06
C ILE A 110 -3.10 -4.58 25.39
N ALA A 111 -4.15 -4.99 26.11
CA ALA A 111 -4.11 -5.80 27.32
C ALA A 111 -5.33 -6.74 27.40
#